data_AF-A0A7V0QEF3-F1
#
_entry.id   AF-A0A7V0QEF3-F1
#
_cell.length_a   1.000
_cell.length_b   1.000
_cell.length_c   1.000
_cell.angle_alpha   90.00
_cell.angle_beta   90.00
_cell.angle_gamma   90.00
#
_symmetry.space_group_name_H-M   'P 1'
#
loop_
_entity.id
_entity.type
_entity.pdbx_description
1 polymer ?
#
loop_
_entity_poly.entity_id
_entity_poly.type
_entity_poly.pdbx_seq_one_letter_code
_entity_poly.pdbx_strand_id
1 'polypeptide(L)'
;MNNSKVIFVVVLVLTLLVGGSVGYLIGERISSLPQKHFHFERQMQPGHNLRAKAARHLAGKAFQKRLQERQVKETKVFLRLLSKRCNLTPEQEKKVKEILQSKRNQVQEIREDIRRRMQLVKNQTLTEIANVLTEEQKEQFNELRKELVKRQKPKGYF
;
A
#
# COMPACT_ATOMS: atom_id res chain seq x y z
N MET A 1 36.43 -1.28 16.80
CA MET A 1 35.49 -0.83 15.75
C MET A 1 34.07 -1.04 16.23
N ASN A 2 33.26 0.01 16.22
CA ASN A 2 32.12 0.17 17.12
C ASN A 2 30.86 -0.52 16.59
N ASN A 3 30.47 -1.63 17.23
CA ASN A 3 29.21 -2.35 16.98
C ASN A 3 27.97 -1.44 17.12
N SER A 4 28.06 -0.35 17.89
CA SER A 4 26.97 0.62 18.03
C SER A 4 26.62 1.34 16.73
N LYS A 5 27.60 1.60 15.85
CA LYS A 5 27.34 2.24 14.55
C LYS A 5 26.62 1.30 13.58
N VAL A 6 26.91 0.00 13.65
CA VAL A 6 26.25 -1.02 12.82
C VAL A 6 24.82 -1.26 13.30
N ILE A 7 24.59 -1.34 14.60
CA ILE A 7 23.25 -1.47 15.19
C ILE A 7 22.38 -0.26 14.85
N PHE A 8 22.92 0.96 14.92
CA PHE A 8 22.17 2.17 14.57
C PHE A 8 21.75 2.19 13.10
N VAL A 9 22.62 1.75 12.17
CA VAL A 9 22.29 1.66 10.74
C VAL A 9 21.25 0.58 10.47
N VAL A 10 21.31 -0.57 11.16
CA VAL A 10 20.32 -1.65 11.04
C VAL A 10 18.95 -1.21 11.56
N VAL A 11 18.89 -0.52 12.70
CA VAL A 11 17.64 0.01 13.27
C VAL A 11 17.05 1.12 12.39
N LEU A 12 17.87 2.00 11.82
CA LEU A 12 17.42 3.05 10.89
C LEU A 12 16.85 2.46 9.59
N VAL A 13 17.46 1.39 9.07
CA VAL A 13 16.96 0.69 7.88
C VAL A 13 15.65 -0.04 8.19
N LEU A 14 15.53 -0.64 9.38
CA LEU A 14 14.28 -1.27 9.84
C LEU A 14 13.15 -0.25 10.02
N THR A 15 13.43 0.92 10.61
CA THR A 15 12.41 1.98 10.77
C THR A 15 12.03 2.63 9.46
N LEU A 16 12.89 2.70 8.45
CA LEU A 16 12.50 3.14 7.10
C LEU A 16 11.70 2.08 6.32
N LEU A 17 11.98 0.79 6.54
CA LEU A 17 11.23 -0.31 5.93
C LEU A 17 9.82 -0.48 6.54
N VAL A 18 9.69 -0.23 7.85
CA VAL A 18 8.42 -0.24 8.57
C VAL A 18 7.71 1.13 8.49
N GLY A 19 8.44 2.23 8.37
CA GLY A 19 7.95 3.62 8.32
C GLY A 19 7.14 3.98 7.07
N GLY A 20 7.11 3.11 6.04
CA GLY A 20 6.12 3.19 4.96
C GLY A 20 4.67 2.97 5.43
N SER A 21 4.46 2.58 6.68
CA SER A 21 3.15 2.39 7.32
C SER A 21 2.64 3.64 8.04
N VAL A 22 3.54 4.53 8.48
CA VAL A 22 3.16 5.75 9.23
C VAL A 22 2.65 6.85 8.30
N GLY A 23 2.94 6.78 6.99
CA GLY A 23 2.30 7.63 5.99
C GLY A 23 0.77 7.50 5.93
N TYR A 24 0.18 6.47 6.55
CA TYR A 24 -1.27 6.33 6.69
C TYR A 24 -1.85 7.08 7.89
N LEU A 25 -1.01 7.46 8.88
CA LEU A 25 -1.43 8.22 10.06
C LEU A 25 -1.17 9.73 9.92
N ILE A 26 -0.39 10.17 8.93
CA ILE A 26 -0.18 11.60 8.60
C ILE A 26 -1.12 12.07 7.46
N GLY A 27 -2.04 11.21 7.00
CA GLY A 27 -3.08 11.58 6.02
C GLY A 27 -4.18 12.49 6.57
N GLU A 28 -4.25 12.67 7.89
CA GLU A 28 -5.31 13.46 8.55
C GLU A 28 -5.07 14.98 8.55
N ARG A 29 -3.92 15.46 8.03
CA ARG A 29 -3.59 16.89 7.97
C ARG A 29 -3.67 17.54 6.59
N ILE A 30 -4.17 16.83 5.57
CA ILE A 30 -4.40 17.36 4.20
C ILE A 30 -5.90 17.31 3.85
N SER A 31 -6.78 17.62 4.81
CA SER A 31 -8.23 17.75 4.60
C SER A 31 -8.73 19.21 4.62
N SER A 32 -7.84 20.20 4.82
CA SER A 32 -8.21 21.62 4.85
C SER A 32 -8.12 22.35 3.51
N LEU A 33 -8.05 21.63 2.37
CA LEU A 33 -8.11 22.28 1.05
C LEU A 33 -9.58 22.53 0.67
N PRO A 34 -9.94 23.75 0.22
CA PRO A 34 -11.31 24.10 -0.12
C PRO A 34 -11.83 23.22 -1.26
N GLN A 35 -12.92 22.50 -1.00
CA GLN A 35 -13.64 21.75 -2.01
C GLN A 35 -14.29 22.72 -3.00
N LYS A 36 -13.68 22.90 -4.18
CA LYS A 36 -14.41 23.45 -5.32
C LYS A 36 -15.43 22.39 -5.76
N HIS A 37 -16.70 22.62 -5.46
CA HIS A 37 -17.82 21.82 -5.95
C HIS A 37 -17.90 21.91 -7.47
N PHE A 38 -17.41 20.89 -8.16
CA PHE A 38 -17.78 20.63 -9.55
C PHE A 38 -18.98 19.67 -9.53
N HIS A 39 -20.16 20.20 -9.85
CA HIS A 39 -21.32 19.40 -10.20
C HIS A 39 -21.06 18.76 -11.56
N PHE A 40 -20.77 17.46 -11.55
CA PHE A 40 -20.73 16.66 -12.76
C PHE A 40 -21.71 15.49 -12.60
N GLU A 41 -22.98 15.78 -12.88
CA GLU A 41 -24.01 14.75 -13.03
C GLU A 41 -23.76 13.97 -14.31
N ARG A 42 -22.99 12.87 -14.21
CA ARG A 42 -23.07 11.80 -15.20
C ARG A 42 -24.04 10.74 -14.70
N GLN A 43 -25.23 10.73 -15.28
CA GLN A 43 -26.15 9.59 -15.24
C GLN A 43 -25.39 8.35 -15.73
N MET A 44 -25.01 7.44 -14.81
CA MET A 44 -24.42 6.16 -15.18
C MET A 44 -25.53 5.15 -15.44
N GLN A 45 -25.73 4.81 -16.71
CA GLN A 45 -26.60 3.69 -17.09
C GLN A 45 -26.04 2.35 -16.54
N PRO A 46 -26.86 1.50 -15.91
CA PRO A 46 -26.46 0.23 -15.32
C PRO A 46 -26.30 -0.85 -16.41
N GLY A 47 -25.22 -0.78 -17.21
CA GLY A 47 -24.95 -1.78 -18.26
C GLY A 47 -23.47 -2.15 -18.48
N HIS A 48 -22.51 -1.35 -18.03
CA HIS A 48 -21.09 -1.49 -18.39
C HIS A 48 -20.18 -1.97 -17.24
N ASN A 49 -20.55 -3.04 -16.56
CA ASN A 49 -19.83 -3.51 -15.36
C ASN A 49 -18.54 -4.31 -15.67
N LEU A 50 -18.45 -4.95 -16.84
CA LEU A 50 -17.31 -5.82 -17.19
C LEU A 50 -16.06 -5.02 -17.57
N ARG A 51 -16.20 -3.99 -18.40
CA ARG A 51 -15.09 -3.12 -18.83
C ARG A 51 -14.48 -2.35 -17.66
N ALA A 52 -15.32 -1.88 -16.73
CA ALA A 52 -14.88 -1.20 -15.51
C ALA A 52 -14.14 -2.14 -14.53
N LYS A 53 -14.56 -3.41 -14.42
CA LYS A 53 -13.84 -4.40 -13.59
C LYS A 53 -12.47 -4.73 -14.18
N ALA A 54 -12.38 -4.97 -15.49
CA ALA A 54 -11.12 -5.21 -16.19
C ALA A 54 -10.15 -4.03 -16.03
N ALA A 55 -10.63 -2.80 -16.21
CA ALA A 55 -9.83 -1.59 -16.03
C ALA A 55 -9.25 -1.45 -14.61
N ARG A 56 -10.02 -1.78 -13.55
CA ARG A 56 -9.51 -1.76 -12.17
C ARG A 56 -8.46 -2.81 -11.90
N HIS A 57 -8.63 -4.01 -12.45
CA HIS A 57 -7.64 -5.08 -12.31
C HIS A 57 -6.33 -4.71 -13.02
N LEU A 58 -6.42 -4.14 -14.23
CA LEU A 58 -5.26 -3.61 -14.95
C LEU A 58 -4.59 -2.45 -14.20
N ALA A 59 -5.38 -1.53 -13.63
CA ALA A 59 -4.87 -0.43 -12.81
C ALA A 59 -4.15 -0.93 -11.55
N GLY A 60 -4.68 -1.96 -10.88
CA GLY A 60 -4.03 -2.61 -9.74
C GLY A 60 -2.69 -3.23 -10.10
N LYS A 61 -2.63 -3.96 -11.22
CA LYS A 61 -1.38 -4.53 -11.75
C LYS A 61 -0.38 -3.44 -12.14
N ALA A 62 -0.82 -2.38 -12.81
CA ALA A 62 0.03 -1.25 -13.18
C ALA A 62 0.57 -0.50 -11.95
N PHE A 63 -0.26 -0.34 -10.92
CA PHE A 63 0.16 0.26 -9.65
C PHE A 63 1.20 -0.60 -8.92
N GLN A 64 0.98 -1.91 -8.81
CA GLN A 64 1.98 -2.84 -8.26
C GLN A 64 3.29 -2.80 -9.05
N LYS A 65 3.22 -2.78 -10.38
CA LYS A 65 4.40 -2.62 -11.24
C LYS A 65 5.13 -1.31 -10.96
N ARG A 66 4.43 -0.18 -10.84
CA ARG A 66 5.03 1.12 -10.48
C ARG A 66 5.68 1.10 -9.10
N LEU A 67 5.07 0.46 -8.11
CA LEU A 67 5.68 0.30 -6.79
C LEU A 67 6.96 -0.55 -6.87
N GLN A 68 6.94 -1.63 -7.64
CA GLN A 68 8.12 -2.44 -7.87
C GLN A 68 9.22 -1.63 -8.58
N GLU A 69 8.89 -0.87 -9.62
CA GLU A 69 9.85 -0.01 -10.31
C GLU A 69 10.45 1.05 -9.37
N ARG A 70 9.62 1.68 -8.53
CA ARG A 70 10.07 2.65 -7.53
C ARG A 70 11.05 2.01 -6.54
N GLN A 71 10.73 0.84 -6.01
CA GLN A 71 11.64 0.11 -5.12
C GLN A 71 12.96 -0.29 -5.81
N VAL A 72 12.94 -0.67 -7.10
CA VAL A 72 14.18 -0.91 -7.87
C VAL A 72 15.01 0.37 -7.90
N LYS A 73 14.39 1.51 -8.20
CA LYS A 73 15.07 2.81 -8.27
C LYS A 73 15.67 3.19 -6.91
N GLU A 74 14.90 3.08 -5.83
CA GLU A 74 15.35 3.37 -4.47
C GLU A 74 16.52 2.46 -4.05
N THR A 75 16.45 1.15 -4.36
CA THR A 75 17.54 0.20 -4.09
C THR A 75 18.81 0.56 -4.85
N LYS A 76 18.69 0.94 -6.13
CA LYS A 76 19.83 1.38 -6.94
C LYS A 76 20.46 2.67 -6.42
N VAL A 77 19.65 3.64 -5.99
CA VAL A 77 20.12 4.90 -5.40
C VAL A 77 20.86 4.61 -4.09
N PHE A 78 20.28 3.79 -3.22
CA PHE A 78 20.91 3.42 -1.95
C PHE A 78 22.23 2.67 -2.16
N LEU A 79 22.25 1.67 -3.04
CA LEU A 79 23.48 0.91 -3.35
C LEU A 79 24.58 1.83 -3.89
N ARG A 80 24.24 2.77 -4.78
CA ARG A 80 25.20 3.76 -5.31
C ARG A 80 25.77 4.64 -4.21
N LEU A 81 24.92 5.12 -3.31
CA LEU A 81 25.36 5.94 -2.17
C LEU A 81 26.24 5.14 -1.22
N LEU A 82 25.89 3.89 -0.94
CA LEU A 82 26.66 3.01 -0.07
C LEU A 82 28.02 2.66 -0.69
N SER A 83 28.04 2.31 -1.99
CA SER A 83 29.27 2.02 -2.74
C SER A 83 30.22 3.21 -2.71
N LYS A 84 29.72 4.43 -2.98
CA LYS A 84 30.53 5.66 -2.93
C LYS A 84 31.02 6.03 -1.53
N ARG A 85 30.19 5.90 -0.50
CA ARG A 85 30.56 6.33 0.87
C ARG A 85 31.43 5.31 1.60
N CYS A 86 31.29 4.05 1.28
CA CYS A 86 32.02 2.96 1.93
C CYS A 86 33.16 2.40 1.06
N ASN A 87 33.39 2.97 -0.14
CA ASN A 87 34.37 2.52 -1.13
C ASN A 87 34.29 1.00 -1.36
N LEU A 88 33.07 0.51 -1.65
CA LEU A 88 32.86 -0.91 -1.83
C LEU A 88 33.61 -1.41 -3.07
N THR A 89 34.26 -2.56 -2.93
CA THR A 89 34.80 -3.29 -4.08
C THR A 89 33.68 -3.84 -4.97
N PRO A 90 33.93 -4.14 -6.25
CA PRO A 90 32.91 -4.72 -7.13
C PRO A 90 32.27 -6.00 -6.58
N GLU A 91 33.05 -6.85 -5.92
CA GLU A 91 32.56 -8.08 -5.29
C GLU A 91 31.64 -7.79 -4.10
N GLN A 92 32.00 -6.82 -3.25
CA GLN A 92 31.16 -6.38 -2.14
C GLN A 92 29.86 -5.76 -2.64
N GLU A 93 29.91 -4.91 -3.67
CA GLU A 93 28.72 -4.30 -4.27
C GLU A 93 27.76 -5.37 -4.80
N LYS A 94 28.29 -6.40 -5.47
CA LYS A 94 27.50 -7.55 -5.94
C LYS A 94 26.80 -8.27 -4.78
N LYS A 95 27.52 -8.59 -3.70
CA LYS A 95 26.95 -9.26 -2.51
C LYS A 95 25.88 -8.40 -1.84
N VAL A 96 26.11 -7.09 -1.69
CA VAL A 96 25.12 -6.18 -1.10
C VAL A 96 23.87 -6.10 -1.98
N LYS A 97 24.04 -6.03 -3.31
CA LYS A 97 22.92 -6.02 -4.25
C LYS A 97 22.04 -7.27 -4.10
N GLU A 98 22.65 -8.45 -3.99
CA GLU A 98 21.94 -9.73 -3.77
C GLU A 98 21.17 -9.72 -2.44
N ILE A 99 21.79 -9.22 -1.35
CA ILE A 99 21.12 -9.07 -0.05
C ILE A 99 19.91 -8.15 -0.16
N LEU A 100 20.06 -6.96 -0.76
CA LEU A 100 18.97 -5.99 -0.90
C LEU A 100 17.82 -6.57 -1.75
N GLN A 101 18.13 -7.29 -2.81
CA GLN A 101 17.13 -7.95 -3.66
C GLN A 101 16.38 -9.05 -2.91
N SER A 102 17.09 -9.89 -2.15
CA SER A 102 16.48 -10.92 -1.31
C SER A 102 15.56 -10.32 -0.24
N LYS A 103 16.02 -9.30 0.49
CA LYS A 103 15.22 -8.63 1.53
C LYS A 103 13.99 -7.95 0.97
N ARG A 104 14.07 -7.41 -0.24
CA ARG A 104 12.92 -6.84 -0.91
C ARG A 104 11.82 -7.88 -1.18
N ASN A 105 12.19 -9.07 -1.65
CA ASN A 105 11.22 -10.14 -1.89
C ASN A 105 10.53 -10.56 -0.59
N GLN A 106 11.30 -10.71 0.50
CA GLN A 106 10.77 -11.00 1.84
C GLN A 106 9.77 -9.93 2.30
N VAL A 107 10.08 -8.64 2.12
CA VAL A 107 9.16 -7.54 2.46
C VAL A 107 7.87 -7.61 1.62
N GLN A 108 7.97 -7.96 0.33
CA GLN A 108 6.80 -8.10 -0.52
C GLN A 108 5.89 -9.25 -0.06
N GLU A 109 6.47 -10.40 0.29
CA GLU A 109 5.72 -11.55 0.83
C GLU A 109 5.01 -11.21 2.14
N ILE A 110 5.71 -10.54 3.07
CA ILE A 110 5.13 -10.06 4.34
C ILE A 110 3.93 -9.15 4.08
N ARG A 111 4.05 -8.22 3.12
CA ARG A 111 2.94 -7.31 2.78
C ARG A 111 1.73 -8.04 2.23
N GLU A 112 1.93 -9.00 1.34
CA GLU A 112 0.81 -9.79 0.81
C GLU A 112 0.19 -10.68 1.91
N ASP A 113 0.99 -11.19 2.85
CA ASP A 113 0.48 -11.95 3.98
C ASP A 113 -0.37 -11.09 4.92
N ILE A 114 0.15 -9.92 5.33
CA ILE A 114 -0.57 -8.95 6.15
C ILE A 114 -1.88 -8.54 5.47
N ARG A 115 -1.84 -8.29 4.15
CA ARG A 115 -3.03 -7.94 3.37
C ARG A 115 -4.11 -9.03 3.46
N ARG A 116 -3.72 -10.30 3.28
CA ARG A 116 -4.65 -11.44 3.38
C ARG A 116 -5.24 -11.58 4.77
N ARG A 117 -4.41 -11.52 5.82
CA ARG A 117 -4.88 -11.58 7.22
C ARG A 117 -5.83 -10.43 7.56
N MET A 118 -5.50 -9.21 7.14
CA MET A 118 -6.36 -8.04 7.36
C MET A 118 -7.72 -8.17 6.66
N GLN A 119 -7.76 -8.72 5.44
CA GLN A 119 -9.02 -9.01 4.76
C GLN A 119 -9.86 -10.04 5.51
N LEU A 120 -9.23 -11.09 6.05
CA LEU A 120 -9.90 -12.11 6.83
C LEU A 120 -10.50 -11.53 8.11
N VAL A 121 -9.70 -10.80 8.91
CA VAL A 121 -10.16 -10.13 10.13
C VAL A 121 -11.32 -9.19 9.83
N LYS A 122 -11.19 -8.34 8.79
CA LYS A 122 -12.27 -7.45 8.37
C LYS A 122 -13.55 -8.22 8.04
N ASN A 123 -13.47 -9.33 7.31
CA ASN A 123 -14.65 -10.11 6.94
C ASN A 123 -15.30 -10.75 8.17
N GLN A 124 -14.49 -11.31 9.09
CA GLN A 124 -14.97 -11.89 10.35
C GLN A 124 -15.69 -10.84 11.20
N THR A 125 -15.07 -9.68 11.42
CA THR A 125 -15.69 -8.58 12.16
C THR A 125 -17.02 -8.14 11.54
N LEU A 126 -17.11 -8.06 10.21
CA LEU A 126 -18.36 -7.70 9.55
C LEU A 126 -19.45 -8.77 9.74
N THR A 127 -19.08 -10.04 9.80
CA THR A 127 -20.02 -11.15 10.10
C THR A 127 -20.46 -11.11 11.55
N GLU A 128 -19.54 -10.90 12.49
CA GLU A 128 -19.85 -10.79 13.93
C GLU A 128 -20.79 -9.62 14.20
N ILE A 129 -20.53 -8.45 13.60
CA ILE A 129 -21.45 -7.30 13.67
C ILE A 129 -22.82 -7.67 13.09
N ALA A 130 -22.88 -8.30 11.91
CA ALA A 130 -24.17 -8.66 11.32
C ALA A 130 -24.98 -9.62 12.21
N ASN A 131 -24.33 -10.52 12.96
CA ASN A 131 -25.00 -11.50 13.80
C ASN A 131 -25.69 -10.90 15.03
N VAL A 132 -25.28 -9.71 15.49
CA VAL A 132 -25.90 -9.04 16.66
C VAL A 132 -26.99 -8.04 16.28
N LEU A 133 -27.22 -7.83 14.98
CA LEU A 133 -28.23 -6.90 14.47
C LEU A 133 -29.57 -7.59 14.23
N THR A 134 -30.67 -6.84 14.35
CA THR A 134 -31.99 -7.29 13.87
C THR A 134 -32.03 -7.35 12.34
N GLU A 135 -33.04 -8.01 11.75
CA GLU A 135 -33.16 -8.10 10.28
C GLU A 135 -33.25 -6.72 9.61
N GLU A 136 -34.05 -5.80 10.17
CA GLU A 136 -34.15 -4.42 9.67
C GLU A 136 -32.79 -3.69 9.74
N GLN A 137 -32.04 -3.87 10.83
CA GLN A 137 -30.71 -3.27 10.99
C GLN A 137 -29.67 -3.90 10.05
N LYS A 138 -29.78 -5.20 9.74
CA LYS A 138 -28.90 -5.89 8.79
C LYS A 138 -29.06 -5.31 7.38
N GLU A 139 -30.28 -4.96 6.97
CA GLU A 139 -30.53 -4.30 5.69
C GLU A 139 -29.79 -2.96 5.61
N GLN A 140 -29.97 -2.09 6.61
CA GLN A 140 -29.28 -0.80 6.71
C GLN A 140 -27.75 -0.96 6.73
N PHE A 141 -27.25 -1.95 7.48
CA PHE A 141 -25.83 -2.28 7.54
C PHE A 141 -25.28 -2.73 6.18
N ASN A 142 -26.04 -3.52 5.42
CA ASN A 142 -25.66 -3.95 4.09
C ASN A 142 -25.62 -2.80 3.08
N GLU A 143 -26.52 -1.83 3.20
CA GLU A 143 -26.47 -0.60 2.40
C GLU A 143 -25.23 0.23 2.72
N LEU A 144 -24.95 0.44 4.01
CA LEU A 144 -23.74 1.13 4.47
C LEU A 144 -22.47 0.47 3.91
N ARG A 145 -22.39 -0.87 3.93
CA ARG A 145 -21.27 -1.61 3.33
C ARG A 145 -21.12 -1.33 1.84
N LYS A 146 -22.22 -1.33 1.07
CA LYS A 146 -22.21 -1.04 -0.36
C LYS A 146 -21.73 0.39 -0.62
N GLU A 147 -22.14 1.36 0.20
CA GLU A 147 -21.68 2.75 0.08
C GLU A 147 -20.19 2.91 0.36
N LEU A 148 -19.68 2.27 1.41
CA LEU A 148 -18.25 2.32 1.74
C LEU A 148 -17.40 1.73 0.61
N VAL A 149 -17.84 0.64 -0.01
CA VAL A 149 -17.17 0.07 -1.19
C VAL A 149 -17.24 1.02 -2.39
N LYS A 150 -18.34 1.76 -2.58
CA LYS A 150 -18.44 2.79 -3.63
C LYS A 150 -17.47 3.95 -3.36
N ARG A 151 -17.34 4.43 -2.12
CA ARG A 151 -16.44 5.52 -1.71
C ARG A 151 -14.96 5.14 -1.78
N GLN A 152 -14.61 3.87 -1.55
CA GLN A 152 -13.25 3.36 -1.70
C GLN A 152 -12.79 3.23 -3.16
N LYS A 153 -13.67 3.39 -4.15
CA LYS A 153 -13.21 3.58 -5.53
C LYS A 153 -12.48 4.91 -5.59
N PRO A 154 -11.18 4.95 -5.94
CA PRO A 154 -10.45 6.21 -6.00
C PRO A 154 -11.20 7.16 -6.94
N LYS A 155 -11.59 8.35 -6.43
CA LYS A 155 -11.93 9.48 -7.31
C LYS A 155 -10.73 9.66 -8.22
N GLY A 156 -10.95 9.49 -9.53
CA GLY A 156 -9.88 9.49 -10.51
C GLY A 156 -9.06 10.77 -10.41
N TYR A 157 -7.83 10.65 -9.90
CA TYR A 157 -6.74 11.53 -10.28
C TYR A 157 -6.13 10.88 -11.52
N PHE A 158 -6.69 11.23 -12.68
CA PHE A 158 -6.05 11.15 -13.99
C PHE A 158 -5.99 12.57 -14.53
#